data_AF-A0AAN4WQZ8-F1
#
_entry.id   AF-A0AAN4WQZ8-F1
#
_cell.length_a   1.000
_cell.length_b   1.000
_cell.length_c   1.000
_cell.angle_alpha   90.00
_cell.angle_beta   90.00
_cell.angle_gamma   90.00
#
_symmetry.space_group_name_H-M   'P 1'
#
loop_
_entity.id
_entity.type
_entity.pdbx_description
1 polymer ?
#
loop_
_entity_poly.entity_id
_entity_poly.type
_entity_poly.pdbx_seq_one_letter_code
_entity_poly.pdbx_strand_id
1 'polypeptide(L)'
;MSMALWAQAPESQQRQEKLAEQVKALHWIDQGQGEIGSNATVKIPKGYAFLDDKDTAKLLQLYGNPPTPNHYLIAPRSLDWFAVFSFDDTGYIKDDEKINAPELLSSIKAADAEGNQ
;
A
#
# COMPACT_ATOMS: atom_id res chain seq x y z
N MET A 1 -36.63 -6.05 28.22
CA MET A 1 -35.76 -4.93 27.79
C MET A 1 -34.33 -5.30 28.17
N SER A 2 -33.46 -5.48 27.17
CA SER A 2 -31.99 -5.37 27.21
C SER A 2 -31.19 -6.14 28.29
N MET A 3 -30.97 -7.44 28.07
CA MET A 3 -29.84 -8.21 28.67
C MET A 3 -28.68 -8.46 27.67
N ALA A 4 -28.68 -7.82 26.50
CA ALA A 4 -27.71 -8.09 25.43
C ALA A 4 -26.46 -7.17 25.46
N LEU A 5 -26.51 -6.04 26.17
CA LEU A 5 -25.45 -5.02 26.11
C LEU A 5 -24.22 -5.33 26.99
N TRP A 6 -24.32 -6.28 27.92
CA TRP A 6 -23.33 -6.48 28.99
C TRP A 6 -22.39 -7.66 28.74
N ALA A 7 -22.79 -8.63 27.91
CA ALA A 7 -21.98 -9.81 27.58
C ALA A 7 -20.86 -9.52 26.55
N GLN A 8 -21.01 -8.48 25.72
CA GLN A 8 -20.06 -8.18 24.63
C GLN A 8 -18.87 -7.30 25.07
N ALA A 9 -18.96 -6.61 26.21
CA ALA A 9 -17.90 -5.71 26.67
C ALA A 9 -16.54 -6.40 26.89
N PRO A 10 -16.43 -7.49 27.67
CA PRO A 10 -15.13 -8.15 27.90
C PRO A 10 -14.56 -8.80 26.64
N GLU A 11 -15.38 -9.41 25.78
CA GLU A 11 -14.90 -10.03 24.52
C GLU A 11 -14.41 -8.98 23.51
N SER A 12 -15.06 -7.82 23.44
CA SER A 12 -14.65 -6.73 22.56
C SER A 12 -13.33 -6.11 22.99
N GLN A 13 -13.10 -5.95 24.31
CA GLN A 13 -11.85 -5.46 24.88
C GLN A 13 -10.69 -6.42 24.61
N GLN A 14 -10.86 -7.71 24.89
CA GLN A 14 -9.84 -8.72 24.61
C GLN A 14 -9.46 -8.78 23.13
N ARG A 15 -10.44 -8.64 22.23
CA ARG A 15 -10.19 -8.59 20.78
C ARG A 15 -9.37 -7.36 20.39
N GLN A 16 -9.66 -6.20 20.97
CA GLN A 16 -8.92 -4.96 20.73
C GLN A 16 -7.49 -5.04 21.25
N GLU A 17 -7.28 -5.61 22.44
CA GLU A 17 -5.94 -5.82 23.01
C GLU A 17 -5.11 -6.76 22.12
N LYS A 18 -5.68 -7.91 21.73
CA LYS A 18 -5.01 -8.86 20.85
C LYS A 18 -4.69 -8.28 19.47
N LEU A 19 -5.56 -7.40 18.95
CA LEU A 19 -5.29 -6.67 17.72
C LEU A 19 -4.11 -5.71 17.91
N ALA A 20 -4.11 -4.93 18.98
CA ALA A 20 -3.04 -3.99 19.30
C ALA A 20 -1.69 -4.70 19.50
N GLU A 21 -1.67 -5.88 20.11
CA GLU A 21 -0.47 -6.71 20.23
C GLU A 21 0.05 -7.16 18.87
N GLN A 22 -0.84 -7.65 18.00
CA GLN A 22 -0.46 -8.07 16.64
C GLN A 22 0.09 -6.91 15.80
N VAL A 23 -0.50 -5.72 15.93
CA VAL A 23 -0.01 -4.51 15.24
C VAL A 23 1.36 -4.09 15.76
N LYS A 24 1.60 -4.14 17.08
CA LYS A 24 2.90 -3.81 17.68
C LYS A 24 3.99 -4.81 17.31
N ALA A 25 3.63 -6.06 17.01
CA ALA A 25 4.56 -7.13 16.67
C ALA A 25 5.07 -7.06 15.22
N LEU A 26 4.53 -6.18 14.38
CA LEU A 26 5.03 -5.94 13.02
C LEU A 26 6.42 -5.31 13.04
N HIS A 27 7.20 -5.46 11.96
CA HIS A 27 8.56 -4.91 11.88
C HIS A 27 8.55 -3.43 11.53
N TRP A 28 8.22 -2.60 12.52
CA TRP A 28 8.26 -1.15 12.40
C TRP A 28 9.70 -0.63 12.28
N ILE A 29 9.99 0.06 11.17
CA ILE A 29 11.25 0.76 10.94
C ILE A 29 11.06 2.22 11.35
N ASP A 30 11.81 2.70 12.33
CA ASP A 30 11.55 4.01 12.97
C ASP A 30 12.61 5.09 12.69
N GLN A 31 13.61 4.77 11.86
CA GLN A 31 14.71 5.64 11.49
C GLN A 31 15.30 5.23 10.14
N GLY A 32 16.00 6.15 9.49
CA GLY A 32 16.62 5.91 8.18
C GLY A 32 15.64 6.11 7.04
N GLN A 33 15.62 5.17 6.10
CA GLN A 33 14.77 5.20 4.91
C GLN A 33 14.05 3.86 4.72
N GLY A 34 12.81 3.93 4.25
CA GLY A 34 12.05 2.78 3.76
C GLY A 34 12.16 2.69 2.25
N GLU A 35 12.32 1.48 1.73
CA GLU A 35 12.33 1.20 0.29
C GLU A 35 10.90 0.93 -0.18
N ILE A 36 10.47 1.60 -1.27
CA ILE A 36 9.16 1.43 -1.91
C ILE A 36 9.41 0.72 -3.25
N GLY A 37 9.31 -0.61 -3.20
CA GLY A 37 9.67 -1.48 -4.32
C GLY A 37 11.10 -1.24 -4.77
N SER A 38 11.33 -1.25 -6.07
CA SER A 38 12.61 -0.89 -6.70
C SER A 38 12.67 0.56 -7.18
N ASN A 39 11.60 1.35 -6.97
CA ASN A 39 11.37 2.58 -7.71
C ASN A 39 11.58 3.85 -6.87
N ALA A 40 11.40 3.77 -5.56
CA ALA A 40 11.46 4.95 -4.70
C ALA A 40 11.93 4.61 -3.28
N THR A 41 12.35 5.64 -2.56
CA THR A 41 12.64 5.58 -1.13
C THR A 41 11.89 6.68 -0.40
N VAL A 42 11.54 6.41 0.85
CA VAL A 42 10.94 7.41 1.76
C VAL A 42 11.83 7.58 2.98
N LYS A 43 12.26 8.82 3.23
CA LYS A 43 12.97 9.15 4.46
C LYS A 43 11.99 9.15 5.63
N ILE A 44 12.31 8.44 6.70
CA ILE A 44 11.44 8.29 7.87
C ILE A 44 11.66 9.49 8.81
N PRO A 45 10.68 10.39 8.98
CA PRO A 45 10.83 11.53 9.87
C PRO A 45 10.80 11.11 11.34
N LYS A 46 11.30 11.96 12.23
CA LYS A 46 11.21 11.72 13.67
C LYS A 46 9.74 11.61 14.10
N GLY A 47 9.41 10.57 14.87
CA GLY A 47 8.04 10.33 15.35
C GLY A 47 7.18 9.50 14.40
N TYR A 48 7.75 9.05 13.28
CA TYR A 48 7.10 8.16 12.33
C TYR A 48 7.72 6.77 12.36
N ALA A 49 7.03 5.82 11.72
CA ALA A 49 7.52 4.49 11.44
C ALA A 49 7.01 4.02 10.07
N PHE A 50 7.78 3.13 9.47
CA PHE A 50 7.54 2.55 8.16
C PHE A 50 7.36 1.04 8.26
N LEU A 51 6.53 0.48 7.37
CA LEU A 51 6.38 -0.95 7.14
C LEU A 51 6.65 -1.29 5.68
N ASP A 52 7.33 -2.42 5.48
CA ASP A 52 7.56 -2.98 4.15
C ASP A 52 6.27 -3.60 3.56
N ASP A 53 6.39 -4.21 2.39
CA ASP A 53 5.28 -4.87 1.69
C ASP A 53 4.55 -5.90 2.55
N LYS A 54 5.30 -6.77 3.22
CA LYS A 54 4.75 -7.90 3.97
C LYS A 54 4.01 -7.42 5.21
N ASP A 55 4.63 -6.53 5.98
CA ASP A 55 4.03 -6.03 7.21
C ASP A 55 2.90 -5.03 6.94
N THR A 56 2.95 -4.28 5.83
CA THR A 56 1.83 -3.43 5.39
C THR A 56 0.62 -4.28 5.02
N ALA A 57 0.79 -5.32 4.19
CA ALA A 57 -0.28 -6.25 3.86
C ALA A 57 -0.87 -6.89 5.13
N LYS A 58 -0.02 -7.21 6.11
CA LYS A 58 -0.47 -7.77 7.39
C LYS A 58 -1.27 -6.76 8.20
N LEU A 59 -0.82 -5.52 8.32
CA LEU A 59 -1.55 -4.45 9.01
C LEU A 59 -2.93 -4.24 8.38
N LEU A 60 -2.99 -4.12 7.05
CA LEU A 60 -4.23 -3.90 6.32
C LEU A 60 -5.21 -5.07 6.51
N GLN A 61 -4.71 -6.31 6.52
CA GLN A 61 -5.51 -7.50 6.82
C GLN A 61 -6.05 -7.48 8.26
N LEU A 62 -5.24 -7.09 9.23
CA LEU A 62 -5.68 -6.91 10.62
C LEU A 62 -6.79 -5.87 10.75
N TYR A 63 -6.81 -4.87 9.88
CA TYR A 63 -7.86 -3.84 9.77
C TYR A 63 -9.00 -4.21 8.82
N GLY A 64 -9.04 -5.45 8.33
CA GLY A 64 -10.17 -5.99 7.55
C GLY A 64 -10.10 -5.74 6.05
N ASN A 65 -8.98 -5.24 5.53
CA ASN A 65 -8.76 -5.10 4.10
C ASN A 65 -8.20 -6.42 3.51
N PRO A 66 -8.51 -6.75 2.24
CA PRO A 66 -7.86 -7.85 1.56
C PRO A 66 -6.35 -7.64 1.48
N PRO A 67 -5.52 -8.68 1.63
CA PRO A 67 -4.08 -8.55 1.45
C PRO A 67 -3.76 -8.32 -0.04
N THR A 68 -3.12 -7.20 -0.33
CA THR A 68 -2.64 -6.86 -1.68
C THR A 68 -1.11 -6.69 -1.63
N PRO A 69 -0.37 -7.27 -2.59
CA PRO A 69 1.07 -7.08 -2.67
C PRO A 69 1.41 -5.67 -3.15
N ASN A 70 2.68 -5.29 -3.06
CA ASN A 70 3.23 -4.02 -3.53
C ASN A 70 2.62 -2.79 -2.83
N HIS A 71 2.41 -2.89 -1.51
CA HIS A 71 1.91 -1.79 -0.68
C HIS A 71 2.87 -1.50 0.46
N TYR A 72 3.27 -0.26 0.64
CA TYR A 72 4.21 0.16 1.68
C TYR A 72 3.56 1.24 2.52
N LEU A 73 3.87 1.32 3.82
CA LEU A 73 3.15 2.22 4.70
C LEU A 73 4.10 3.09 5.53
N ILE A 74 3.73 4.36 5.68
CA ILE A 74 4.29 5.25 6.70
C ILE A 74 3.18 5.77 7.61
N ALA A 75 3.46 5.84 8.91
CA ALA A 75 2.53 6.35 9.90
C ALA A 75 3.26 7.09 11.03
N PRO A 76 2.62 8.05 11.70
CA PRO A 76 3.06 8.48 13.02
C PRO A 76 3.05 7.30 14.00
N ARG A 77 3.89 7.34 15.04
CA ARG A 77 3.91 6.30 16.09
C ARG A 77 2.57 6.14 16.83
N SER A 78 1.72 7.17 16.83
CA SER A 78 0.35 7.11 17.36
C SER A 78 -0.57 6.25 16.52
N LEU A 79 -0.25 6.02 15.24
CA LEU A 79 -1.07 5.29 14.27
C LEU A 79 -2.48 5.89 14.10
N ASP A 80 -2.63 7.18 14.36
CA ASP A 80 -3.86 7.96 14.20
C ASP A 80 -4.21 8.19 12.72
N TRP A 81 -3.21 8.16 11.85
CA TRP A 81 -3.36 8.05 10.41
C TRP A 81 -2.19 7.27 9.82
N PHE A 82 -2.33 6.84 8.57
CA PHE A 82 -1.24 6.26 7.81
C PHE A 82 -1.41 6.57 6.32
N ALA A 83 -0.31 6.64 5.59
CA ALA A 83 -0.30 6.71 4.14
C ALA A 83 0.22 5.39 3.57
N VAL A 84 -0.46 4.89 2.54
CA VAL A 84 -0.07 3.68 1.81
C VAL A 84 0.44 4.09 0.44
N PHE A 85 1.61 3.61 0.07
CA PHE A 85 2.23 3.79 -1.23
C PHE A 85 2.14 2.50 -2.02
N SER A 86 1.77 2.63 -3.29
CA SER A 86 1.81 1.55 -4.27
C SER A 86 2.27 2.15 -5.60
N PHE A 87 3.00 1.37 -6.39
CA PHE A 87 3.42 1.79 -7.72
C PHE A 87 3.01 0.76 -8.76
N ASP A 88 2.34 1.21 -9.81
CA ASP A 88 2.00 0.43 -10.99
C ASP A 88 2.66 1.12 -12.19
N ASP A 89 3.33 0.37 -13.06
CA ASP A 89 4.02 0.91 -14.23
C ASP A 89 3.06 1.25 -15.38
N THR A 90 1.80 0.81 -15.28
CA THR A 90 0.79 1.08 -16.31
C THR A 90 0.32 2.53 -16.26
N GLY A 91 0.32 3.19 -17.42
CA GLY A 91 -0.08 4.59 -17.55
C GLY A 91 0.97 5.61 -17.10
N TYR A 92 2.17 5.18 -16.70
CA TYR A 92 3.29 6.07 -16.42
C TYR A 92 3.98 6.47 -17.73
N ILE A 93 3.91 7.75 -18.07
CA ILE A 93 4.67 8.37 -19.17
C ILE A 93 5.59 9.39 -18.54
N LYS A 94 6.89 9.32 -18.82
CA LYS A 94 7.84 10.30 -18.27
C LYS A 94 7.68 11.64 -18.99
N ASP A 95 7.91 12.74 -18.28
CA ASP A 95 7.86 14.10 -18.86
C ASP A 95 8.88 14.31 -20.00
N ASP A 96 9.96 13.53 -20.04
CA ASP A 96 10.98 13.58 -21.09
C ASP A 96 10.67 12.64 -22.27
N GLU A 97 9.58 11.87 -22.20
CA GLU A 97 9.19 10.92 -23.23
C GLU A 97 8.55 11.66 -24.42
N LYS A 98 9.26 11.65 -25.55
CA LYS A 98 8.78 12.29 -26.78
C LYS A 98 8.01 11.28 -27.62
N ILE A 99 6.72 11.49 -27.71
CA ILE A 99 5.83 10.76 -28.61
C ILE A 99 6.19 11.09 -30.07
N ASN A 100 6.69 10.10 -30.81
CA ASN A 100 6.90 10.22 -32.26
C ASN A 100 5.59 9.87 -32.99
N ALA A 101 4.71 10.86 -33.14
CA ALA A 101 3.39 10.67 -33.75
C ALA A 101 3.41 10.04 -35.16
N PRO A 102 4.35 10.40 -36.07
CA PRO A 102 4.50 9.71 -37.35
C PRO A 102 4.79 8.21 -37.24
N GLU A 103 5.72 7.80 -36.37
CA GLU A 103 6.07 6.39 -36.18
C GLU A 103 4.91 5.60 -35.58
N LEU A 104 4.20 6.19 -34.60
CA LEU A 104 3.00 5.58 -34.02
C LEU A 104 1.88 5.43 -35.06
N LEU A 105 1.67 6.43 -35.92
CA LEU A 105 0.69 6.31 -37.00
C LEU A 105 1.09 5.23 -38.00
N SER A 106 2.39 5.07 -38.26
CA SER A 106 2.89 4.01 -39.15
C SER A 106 2.70 2.62 -38.54
N SER A 107 2.94 2.44 -37.25
CA SER A 107 2.78 1.14 -36.58
C SER A 107 1.31 0.70 -36.52
N ILE A 108 0.39 1.63 -36.25
CA ILE A 108 -1.06 1.37 -36.25
C ILE A 108 -1.51 0.91 -37.65
N LYS A 109 -1.11 1.63 -38.71
CA LYS A 109 -1.46 1.26 -40.09
C LYS A 109 -0.90 -0.10 -40.51
N ALA A 110 0.30 -0.45 -40.04
CA ALA A 110 0.89 -1.75 -40.33
C ALA A 110 0.10 -2.89 -39.65
N ALA A 111 -0.26 -2.73 -38.38
CA ALA A 111 -1.06 -3.71 -37.65
C ALA A 111 -2.46 -3.92 -38.29
N ASP A 112 -3.12 -2.84 -38.73
CA ASP A 112 -4.41 -2.93 -39.44
C ASP A 112 -4.29 -3.62 -40.80
N ALA A 113 -3.15 -3.50 -41.47
CA ALA A 113 -2.89 -4.17 -42.74
C ALA A 113 -2.62 -5.68 -42.57
N GLU A 114 -1.96 -6.09 -41.49
CA GLU A 114 -1.71 -7.49 -41.16
C GLU A 114 -2.99 -8.22 -40.72
N GLY A 115 -3.91 -7.55 -40.03
CA GLY A 115 -5.21 -8.11 -39.64
C GLY A 115 -6.25 -8.21 -40.77
N ASN A 116 -6.01 -7.59 -41.93
CA ASN A 116 -6.86 -7.60 -43.11
C ASN A 116 -6.32 -8.48 -44.25
N GLN A 117 -5.45 -9.45 -43.93
CA GLN A 117 -5.00 -10.53 -44.83
C GLN A 117 -5.74 -11.83 -44.51
#